data_AF-A0AAW8B1I4-F1
#
_entry.id   AF-A0AAW8B1I4-F1
#
_cell.length_a   1.000
_cell.length_b   1.000
_cell.length_c   1.000
_cell.angle_alpha   90.00
_cell.angle_beta   90.00
_cell.angle_gamma   90.00
#
_symmetry.space_group_name_H-M   'P 1'
#
loop_
_entity.id
_entity.type
_entity.pdbx_description
1 polymer ?
#
loop_
_entity_poly.entity_id
_entity_poly.type
_entity_poly.pdbx_seq_one_letter_code
_entity_poly.pdbx_strand_id
1 'polypeptide(L)'
;MTETANYPNPKLLDRLKRLQLGLMWLAALIALTVLLGWLSSNVQILLPEGWNLMKANTAACVLLSVCAMALSYYQTDPVRILAARVLGAVVIAIAGMALLGHAVGEAFFLETLLASDSESIMPGRMSIQTAVFFVILGFSCICEGRDNPYCRVVRELVCALLVTLVLAVVAGYLFGATSLFQQNADILTSPQTLACMVLLATSLLITRMHQGYFSILAGIGIGSKISRVTLPLMISLPFLIISCSVWLPQSQGISPALASAVTSAVSAGCLFVLLI
;
A
#
# COMPACT_ATOMS: atom_id res chain seq x y z
N MET A 1 -29.74 -10.17 27.50
CA MET A 1 -29.25 -10.12 26.11
C MET A 1 -27.75 -10.33 26.17
N THR A 2 -27.32 -11.55 25.91
CA THR A 2 -25.92 -11.97 26.03
C THR A 2 -25.12 -11.41 24.87
N GLU A 3 -24.18 -10.51 25.15
CA GLU A 3 -23.09 -10.17 24.24
C GLU A 3 -22.42 -11.49 23.83
N THR A 4 -22.66 -11.92 22.60
CA THR A 4 -21.88 -12.99 22.00
C THR A 4 -20.50 -12.41 21.75
N ALA A 5 -19.63 -12.55 22.74
CA ALA A 5 -18.22 -12.22 22.64
C ALA A 5 -17.71 -12.72 21.28
N ASN A 6 -17.28 -11.78 20.44
CA ASN A 6 -16.87 -12.03 19.07
C ASN A 6 -15.50 -12.72 19.10
N TYR A 7 -15.48 -13.99 19.50
CA TYR A 7 -14.24 -14.76 19.56
C TYR A 7 -13.66 -14.84 18.14
N PRO A 8 -12.37 -14.53 17.96
CA PRO A 8 -11.74 -14.64 16.65
C PRO A 8 -11.65 -16.11 16.23
N ASN A 9 -11.91 -16.40 14.97
CA ASN A 9 -11.85 -17.77 14.47
C ASN A 9 -10.37 -18.22 14.33
N PRO A 10 -9.88 -19.20 15.13
CA PRO A 10 -8.46 -19.55 15.14
C PRO A 10 -7.99 -20.09 13.79
N LYS A 11 -8.83 -20.87 13.09
CA LYS A 11 -8.49 -21.39 11.75
C LYS A 11 -8.37 -20.29 10.71
N LEU A 12 -9.15 -19.21 10.84
CA LEU A 12 -9.08 -18.04 9.96
C LEU A 12 -7.82 -17.23 10.24
N LEU A 13 -7.51 -16.99 11.52
CA LEU A 13 -6.30 -16.28 11.93
C LEU A 13 -5.03 -16.98 11.42
N ASP A 14 -4.96 -18.31 11.51
CA ASP A 14 -3.83 -19.08 10.98
C ASP A 14 -3.69 -18.96 9.45
N ARG A 15 -4.81 -18.92 8.72
CA ARG A 15 -4.81 -18.70 7.27
C ARG A 15 -4.35 -17.29 6.92
N LEU A 16 -4.87 -16.28 7.62
CA LEU A 16 -4.48 -14.88 7.45
C LEU A 16 -2.99 -14.68 7.72
N LYS A 17 -2.47 -15.34 8.75
CA LYS A 17 -1.04 -15.37 9.07
C LYS A 17 -0.18 -15.95 7.96
N ARG A 18 -0.54 -17.12 7.43
CA ARG A 18 0.18 -17.73 6.29
C ARG A 18 0.12 -16.83 5.06
N LEU A 19 -1.05 -16.24 4.80
CA LEU A 19 -1.23 -15.29 3.70
C LEU A 19 -0.32 -14.08 3.88
N GLN A 20 -0.32 -13.44 5.06
CA GLN A 20 0.53 -12.30 5.37
C GLN A 20 2.02 -12.61 5.13
N LEU A 21 2.50 -13.75 5.63
CA LEU A 21 3.89 -14.17 5.40
C LEU A 21 4.17 -14.34 3.90
N GLY A 22 3.26 -14.97 3.15
CA GLY A 22 3.38 -15.11 1.70
C GLY A 22 3.45 -13.77 0.97
N LEU A 23 2.60 -12.80 1.35
CA LEU A 23 2.59 -11.46 0.77
C LEU A 23 3.89 -10.70 1.06
N MET A 24 4.39 -10.79 2.30
CA MET A 24 5.65 -10.17 2.71
C MET A 24 6.85 -10.79 1.97
N TRP A 25 6.88 -12.12 1.83
CA TRP A 25 7.91 -12.82 1.05
C TRP A 25 7.88 -12.41 -0.41
N LEU A 26 6.70 -12.33 -1.02
CA LEU A 26 6.57 -11.91 -2.41
C LEU A 26 7.06 -10.46 -2.61
N ALA A 27 6.69 -9.54 -1.72
CA ALA A 27 7.17 -8.16 -1.76
C ALA A 27 8.70 -8.09 -1.60
N ALA A 28 9.26 -8.89 -0.70
CA ALA A 28 10.71 -8.96 -0.51
C ALA A 28 11.43 -9.51 -1.75
N LEU A 29 10.89 -10.53 -2.42
CA LEU A 29 11.47 -11.08 -3.65
C LEU A 29 11.49 -10.05 -4.79
N ILE A 30 10.37 -9.32 -4.98
CA ILE A 30 10.29 -8.25 -5.99
C ILE A 30 11.30 -7.14 -5.67
N ALA A 31 11.38 -6.70 -4.41
CA ALA A 31 12.30 -5.65 -4.04
C ALA A 31 13.77 -6.10 -4.14
N LEU A 32 14.08 -7.33 -3.74
CA LEU A 32 15.44 -7.87 -3.81
C LEU A 32 15.92 -7.99 -5.25
N THR A 33 15.08 -8.49 -6.15
CA THR A 33 15.41 -8.62 -7.58
C THR A 33 15.66 -7.26 -8.23
N VAL A 34 14.84 -6.25 -7.94
CA VAL A 34 15.07 -4.87 -8.40
C VAL A 34 16.35 -4.30 -7.81
N LEU A 35 16.59 -4.46 -6.51
CA LEU A 35 17.77 -3.92 -5.84
C LEU A 35 19.06 -4.55 -6.40
N LEU A 36 19.08 -5.86 -6.62
CA LEU A 36 20.19 -6.56 -7.26
C LEU A 36 20.40 -6.10 -8.70
N GLY A 37 19.32 -5.79 -9.43
CA GLY A 37 19.39 -5.18 -10.76
C GLY A 37 20.09 -3.82 -10.75
N TRP A 38 19.86 -3.00 -9.73
CA TRP A 38 20.55 -1.71 -9.58
C TRP A 38 22.01 -1.84 -9.15
N LEU A 39 22.35 -2.85 -8.35
CA LEU A 39 23.71 -3.07 -7.83
C LEU A 39 24.64 -3.77 -8.82
N SER A 40 24.09 -4.49 -9.80
CA SER A 40 24.86 -5.29 -10.76
C SER A 40 24.30 -5.16 -12.17
N SER A 41 25.09 -4.57 -13.08
CA SER A 41 24.73 -4.44 -14.49
C SER A 41 24.42 -5.79 -15.16
N ASN A 42 25.08 -6.88 -14.72
CA ASN A 42 24.80 -8.22 -15.21
C ASN A 42 23.36 -8.65 -14.88
N VAL A 43 22.89 -8.36 -13.66
CA VAL A 43 21.53 -8.68 -13.25
C VAL A 43 20.53 -7.79 -13.99
N GLN A 44 20.87 -6.52 -14.19
CA GLN A 44 20.03 -5.57 -14.92
C GLN A 44 19.70 -6.03 -16.34
N ILE A 45 20.68 -6.59 -17.06
CA ILE A 45 20.51 -7.09 -18.44
C ILE A 45 19.57 -8.30 -18.50
N LEU A 46 19.49 -9.09 -17.41
CA LEU A 46 18.58 -10.23 -17.33
C LEU A 46 17.13 -9.83 -16.98
N LEU A 47 16.91 -8.61 -16.50
CA LEU A 47 15.58 -8.15 -16.09
C LEU A 47 14.77 -7.69 -17.32
N PRO A 48 13.45 -7.96 -17.34
CA PRO A 48 12.58 -7.44 -18.39
C PRO A 48 12.58 -5.90 -18.45
N GLU A 49 12.21 -5.36 -19.61
CA GLU A 49 12.04 -3.92 -19.78
C GLU A 49 11.08 -3.34 -18.73
N GLY A 50 11.40 -2.14 -18.22
CA GLY A 50 10.60 -1.43 -17.22
C GLY A 50 10.87 -1.82 -15.76
N TRP A 51 11.78 -2.75 -15.47
CA TRP A 51 12.19 -3.09 -14.09
C TRP A 51 13.10 -2.05 -13.45
N ASN A 52 13.77 -1.23 -14.26
CA ASN A 52 14.53 -0.05 -13.83
C ASN A 52 13.63 1.12 -13.34
N LEU A 53 12.32 1.08 -13.60
CA LEU A 53 11.39 2.12 -13.16
C LEU A 53 11.25 2.16 -11.63
N MET A 54 11.38 1.02 -10.95
CA MET A 54 11.44 0.98 -9.49
C MET A 54 12.85 1.40 -9.04
N LYS A 55 12.96 2.55 -8.39
CA LYS A 55 14.24 3.08 -7.90
C LYS A 55 14.85 2.20 -6.79
N ALA A 56 16.18 2.18 -6.69
CA ALA A 56 16.90 1.40 -5.68
C ALA A 56 16.46 1.71 -4.24
N ASN A 57 16.27 2.99 -3.93
CA ASN A 57 15.79 3.43 -2.61
C ASN A 57 14.38 2.95 -2.29
N THR A 58 13.51 2.91 -3.29
CA THR A 58 12.16 2.33 -3.15
C THR A 58 12.26 0.84 -2.78
N ALA A 59 13.13 0.08 -3.45
CA ALA A 59 13.36 -1.33 -3.15
C ALA A 59 13.93 -1.53 -1.74
N ALA A 60 14.89 -0.71 -1.32
CA ALA A 60 15.40 -0.73 0.04
C ALA A 60 14.30 -0.43 1.07
N CYS A 61 13.46 0.58 0.84
CA CYS A 61 12.32 0.88 1.71
C CYS A 61 11.33 -0.28 1.82
N VAL A 62 11.05 -1.01 0.73
CA VAL A 62 10.23 -2.24 0.78
C VAL A 62 10.87 -3.28 1.67
N LEU A 63 12.16 -3.60 1.47
CA LEU A 63 12.87 -4.61 2.26
C LEU A 63 12.91 -4.24 3.74
N LEU A 64 13.26 -3.00 4.07
CA LEU A 64 13.28 -2.49 5.44
C LEU A 64 11.89 -2.57 6.09
N SER A 65 10.83 -2.25 5.34
CA SER A 65 9.45 -2.35 5.83
C SER A 65 9.04 -3.80 6.09
N VAL A 66 9.40 -4.74 5.20
CA VAL A 66 9.16 -6.17 5.41
C VAL A 66 9.90 -6.66 6.66
N CYS A 67 11.17 -6.28 6.84
CA CYS A 67 11.94 -6.62 8.03
C CYS A 67 11.32 -6.03 9.30
N ALA A 68 10.88 -4.77 9.27
CA ALA A 68 10.23 -4.11 10.41
C ALA A 68 8.95 -4.87 10.82
N MET A 69 8.08 -5.17 9.85
CA MET A 69 6.84 -5.92 10.08
C MET A 69 7.10 -7.36 10.55
N ALA A 70 8.16 -8.00 10.07
CA ALA A 70 8.51 -9.36 10.49
C ALA A 70 9.02 -9.39 11.94
N LEU A 71 9.78 -8.37 12.34
CA LEU A 71 10.29 -8.23 13.71
C LEU A 71 9.18 -7.89 14.70
N SER A 72 8.22 -7.07 14.29
CA SER A 72 7.08 -6.68 15.14
C SER A 72 5.94 -7.72 15.17
N TYR A 73 6.06 -8.79 14.38
CA TYR A 73 5.02 -9.81 14.23
C TYR A 73 4.68 -10.53 15.54
N TYR A 74 5.69 -10.85 16.36
CA TYR A 74 5.51 -11.39 17.71
C TYR A 74 5.95 -10.32 18.70
N GLN A 75 4.99 -9.52 19.19
CA GLN A 75 5.19 -8.37 20.09
C GLN A 75 5.62 -8.74 21.51
N THR A 76 6.36 -9.84 21.67
CA THR A 76 6.77 -10.39 22.96
C THR A 76 8.17 -9.92 23.35
N ASP A 77 9.02 -9.57 22.39
CA ASP A 77 10.41 -9.20 22.63
C ASP A 77 10.63 -7.68 22.43
N PRO A 78 11.00 -6.93 23.49
CA PRO A 78 11.20 -5.49 23.40
C PRO A 78 12.35 -5.10 22.48
N VAL A 79 13.37 -5.95 22.31
CA VAL A 79 14.51 -5.67 21.41
C VAL A 79 14.05 -5.72 19.96
N ARG A 80 13.22 -6.70 19.60
CA ARG A 80 12.64 -6.81 18.25
C ARG A 80 11.72 -5.64 17.94
N ILE A 81 10.91 -5.21 18.90
CA ILE A 81 10.05 -4.03 18.76
C ILE A 81 10.91 -2.78 18.54
N LEU A 82 11.98 -2.61 19.31
CA LEU A 82 12.90 -1.48 19.12
C LEU A 82 13.55 -1.51 17.73
N ALA A 83 14.03 -2.67 17.28
CA ALA A 83 14.60 -2.85 15.96
C ALA A 83 13.59 -2.52 14.84
N ALA A 84 12.34 -2.98 14.96
CA ALA A 84 11.27 -2.63 14.03
C ALA A 84 10.99 -1.11 13.97
N ARG A 85 11.03 -0.43 15.12
CA ARG A 85 10.88 1.04 15.20
C ARG A 85 12.04 1.77 14.54
N VAL A 86 13.27 1.32 14.76
CA VAL A 86 14.47 1.89 14.13
C VAL A 86 14.38 1.73 12.62
N LEU A 87 14.05 0.54 12.12
CA LEU A 87 13.83 0.31 10.69
C LEU A 87 12.72 1.20 10.13
N GLY A 88 11.60 1.32 10.84
CA GLY A 88 10.52 2.25 10.47
C GLY A 88 10.97 3.71 10.40
N ALA A 89 11.80 4.16 11.36
CA ALA A 89 12.37 5.50 11.37
C ALA A 89 13.34 5.73 10.19
N VAL A 90 14.14 4.72 9.83
CA VAL A 90 15.01 4.78 8.64
C VAL A 90 14.18 4.89 7.37
N VAL A 91 13.08 4.12 7.24
CA VAL A 91 12.15 4.21 6.11
C VAL A 91 11.54 5.62 6.02
N ILE A 92 11.10 6.20 7.14
CA ILE A 92 10.60 7.59 7.16
C ILE A 92 11.69 8.58 6.75
N ALA A 93 12.93 8.41 7.22
CA ALA A 93 14.02 9.31 6.86
C ALA A 93 14.27 9.27 5.34
N ILE A 94 14.40 8.09 4.74
CA ILE A 94 14.62 7.92 3.30
C ILE A 94 13.46 8.53 2.49
N ALA A 95 12.21 8.22 2.86
CA ALA A 95 11.04 8.72 2.16
C ALA A 95 10.81 10.23 2.38
N GLY A 96 11.06 10.72 3.60
CA GLY A 96 10.95 12.13 3.95
C GLY A 96 11.96 12.98 3.20
N MET A 97 13.18 12.49 2.97
CA MET A 97 14.15 13.18 2.13
C MET A 97 13.70 13.29 0.67
N ALA A 98 13.06 12.25 0.13
CA ALA A 98 12.48 12.35 -1.21
C ALA A 98 11.35 13.40 -1.27
N LEU A 99 10.51 13.50 -0.24
CA LEU A 99 9.49 14.57 -0.16
C LEU A 99 10.11 15.97 -0.08
N LEU A 100 11.16 16.14 0.73
CA LEU A 100 11.91 17.39 0.78
C LEU A 100 12.56 17.70 -0.56
N GLY A 101 13.09 16.69 -1.26
CA GLY A 101 13.62 16.81 -2.62
C GLY A 101 12.59 17.34 -3.61
N HIS A 102 11.34 16.85 -3.53
CA HIS A 102 10.22 17.36 -4.33
C HIS A 102 9.83 18.79 -3.95
N ALA A 103 9.91 19.17 -2.66
CA ALA A 103 9.54 20.50 -2.20
C ALA A 103 10.58 21.57 -2.56
N VAL A 104 11.87 21.24 -2.49
CA VAL A 104 12.98 22.16 -2.77
C VAL A 104 13.35 22.16 -4.26
N GLY A 105 13.11 21.05 -4.96
CA GLY A 105 13.47 20.88 -6.37
C GLY A 105 14.92 20.43 -6.59
N GLU A 106 15.70 20.20 -5.54
CA GLU A 106 17.09 19.76 -5.61
C GLU A 106 17.27 18.29 -5.27
N ALA A 107 18.19 17.61 -5.96
CA ALA A 107 18.57 16.22 -5.69
C ALA A 107 19.43 16.09 -4.43
N PHE A 108 19.04 15.19 -3.53
CA PHE A 108 19.82 14.91 -2.32
C PHE A 108 20.74 13.71 -2.52
N PHE A 109 21.92 13.72 -1.88
CA PHE A 109 22.90 12.61 -1.96
C PHE A 109 22.29 11.25 -1.56
N LEU A 110 21.37 11.25 -0.59
CA LEU A 110 20.72 10.02 -0.13
C LEU A 110 19.78 9.40 -1.17
N GLU A 111 19.38 10.17 -2.21
CA GLU A 111 18.59 9.65 -3.33
C GLU A 111 19.41 8.73 -4.26
N THR A 112 20.75 8.90 -4.30
CA THR A 112 21.65 8.15 -5.18
C THR A 112 22.70 7.31 -4.43
N LEU A 113 22.65 7.30 -3.09
CA LEU A 113 23.62 6.58 -2.26
C LEU A 113 23.71 5.08 -2.60
N LEU A 114 22.57 4.44 -2.87
CA LEU A 114 22.52 2.99 -3.13
C LEU A 114 22.90 2.64 -4.57
N ALA A 115 22.49 3.47 -5.53
CA ALA A 115 22.79 3.29 -6.95
C ALA A 115 22.70 4.63 -7.68
N SER A 116 23.61 4.83 -8.64
CA SER A 116 23.58 6.00 -9.52
C SER A 116 22.52 5.82 -10.60
N ASP A 117 21.70 6.84 -10.80
CA ASP A 117 20.61 6.88 -11.79
C ASP A 117 20.82 8.07 -12.73
N SER A 118 21.97 8.08 -13.40
CA SER A 118 22.46 9.25 -14.16
C SER A 118 21.61 9.60 -15.38
N GLU A 119 20.75 8.69 -15.84
CA GLU A 119 19.86 8.87 -16.99
C GLU A 119 18.56 9.61 -16.64
N SER A 120 18.21 9.69 -15.35
CA SER A 120 16.96 10.33 -14.91
C SER A 120 17.16 11.81 -14.60
N ILE A 121 16.17 12.65 -14.91
CA ILE A 121 16.19 14.10 -14.61
C ILE A 121 16.39 14.38 -13.11
N MET A 122 15.81 13.55 -12.25
CA MET A 122 15.99 13.58 -10.80
C MET A 122 16.45 12.19 -10.34
N PRO A 123 17.76 11.97 -10.21
CA PRO A 123 18.34 10.63 -10.09
C PRO A 123 17.94 9.95 -8.77
N GLY A 124 17.46 8.71 -8.87
CA GLY A 124 17.18 7.86 -7.71
C GLY A 124 15.97 8.26 -6.87
N ARG A 125 15.23 9.28 -7.31
CA ARG A 125 14.08 9.85 -6.60
C ARG A 125 12.80 9.03 -6.79
N MET A 126 12.16 8.68 -5.69
CA MET A 126 10.84 8.04 -5.68
C MET A 126 9.71 9.05 -5.96
N SER A 127 8.57 8.60 -6.49
CA SER A 127 7.39 9.47 -6.68
C SER A 127 6.85 9.99 -5.35
N ILE A 128 6.13 11.13 -5.38
CA ILE A 128 5.53 11.73 -4.18
C ILE A 128 4.60 10.73 -3.50
N GLN A 129 3.79 10.02 -4.27
CA GLN A 129 2.88 8.98 -3.76
C GLN A 129 3.64 7.86 -3.03
N THR A 130 4.77 7.45 -3.60
CA THR A 130 5.63 6.41 -3.03
C THR A 130 6.26 6.86 -1.73
N ALA A 131 6.76 8.09 -1.69
CA ALA A 131 7.32 8.65 -0.48
C ALA A 131 6.28 8.80 0.63
N VAL A 132 5.09 9.34 0.32
CA VAL A 132 3.98 9.45 1.28
C VAL A 132 3.58 8.06 1.80
N PHE A 133 3.47 7.06 0.94
CA PHE A 133 3.17 5.68 1.34
C PHE A 133 4.18 5.15 2.38
N PHE A 134 5.49 5.30 2.13
CA PHE A 134 6.52 4.82 3.05
C PHE A 134 6.59 5.61 4.35
N VAL A 135 6.33 6.93 4.32
CA VAL A 135 6.22 7.73 5.55
C VAL A 135 5.09 7.19 6.42
N ILE A 136 3.89 7.00 5.85
CA ILE A 136 2.73 6.48 6.57
C ILE A 136 3.01 5.06 7.10
N LEU A 137 3.59 4.18 6.28
CA LEU A 137 3.93 2.81 6.67
C LEU A 137 4.98 2.77 7.80
N GLY A 138 6.01 3.61 7.72
CA GLY A 138 7.03 3.74 8.74
C GLY A 138 6.45 4.23 10.08
N PHE A 139 5.52 5.19 10.05
CA PHE A 139 4.80 5.63 11.24
C PHE A 139 4.02 4.49 11.90
N SER A 140 3.38 3.64 11.08
CA SER A 140 2.69 2.42 11.57
C SER A 140 3.61 1.50 12.37
N CYS A 141 4.85 1.32 11.90
CA CYS A 141 5.87 0.50 12.55
C CYS A 141 6.40 1.16 13.84
N ILE A 142 6.61 2.48 13.84
CA ILE A 142 7.05 3.22 15.03
C ILE A 142 6.02 3.14 16.16
N CYS A 143 4.75 3.25 15.79
CA CYS A 143 3.66 3.18 16.75
C CYS A 143 3.47 1.79 17.36
N GLU A 144 4.09 0.73 16.85
CA GLU A 144 3.88 -0.67 17.24
C GLU A 144 4.41 -0.99 18.65
N GLY A 145 3.78 -1.93 19.36
CA GLY A 145 4.17 -2.36 20.71
C GLY A 145 4.01 -1.30 21.82
N ARG A 146 3.19 -0.27 21.61
CA ARG A 146 2.74 0.69 22.64
C ARG A 146 1.30 0.40 23.04
N ASP A 147 1.04 0.22 24.33
CA ASP A 147 -0.30 -0.03 24.89
C ASP A 147 -1.08 1.25 25.20
N ASN A 148 -0.81 2.31 24.45
CA ASN A 148 -1.49 3.59 24.61
C ASN A 148 -2.75 3.64 23.72
N PRO A 149 -3.94 4.02 24.24
CA PRO A 149 -5.16 4.17 23.46
C PRO A 149 -5.01 5.14 22.28
N TYR A 150 -4.27 6.24 22.44
CA TYR A 150 -3.97 7.17 21.35
C TYR A 150 -3.16 6.49 20.23
N CYS A 151 -2.18 5.66 20.58
CA CYS A 151 -1.42 4.90 19.59
C CYS A 151 -2.28 3.87 18.86
N ARG A 152 -3.32 3.32 19.49
CA ARG A 152 -4.27 2.40 18.83
C ARG A 152 -5.06 3.12 17.74
N VAL A 153 -5.68 4.26 18.07
CA VAL A 153 -6.44 5.08 17.11
C VAL A 153 -5.54 5.55 15.95
N VAL A 154 -4.34 6.03 16.27
CA VAL A 154 -3.37 6.46 15.24
C VAL A 154 -3.02 5.31 14.29
N ARG A 155 -2.78 4.09 14.79
CA ARG A 155 -2.47 2.93 13.93
C ARG A 155 -3.60 2.59 12.95
N GLU A 156 -4.85 2.78 13.36
CA GLU A 156 -6.01 2.49 12.52
C GLU A 156 -6.24 3.58 11.48
N LEU A 157 -6.13 4.85 11.88
CA LEU A 157 -6.15 5.97 10.94
C LEU A 157 -5.03 5.85 9.90
N VAL A 158 -3.82 5.50 10.34
CA VAL A 158 -2.67 5.23 9.47
C VAL A 158 -2.94 4.07 8.51
N CYS A 159 -3.52 2.96 9.00
CA CYS A 159 -3.89 1.83 8.16
C CYS A 159 -4.96 2.21 7.12
N ALA A 160 -5.99 2.94 7.52
CA ALA A 160 -7.07 3.39 6.64
C ALA A 160 -6.54 4.36 5.58
N LEU A 161 -5.73 5.35 5.98
CA LEU A 161 -5.08 6.29 5.07
C LEU A 161 -4.20 5.56 4.04
N LEU A 162 -3.42 4.57 4.49
CA LEU A 162 -2.53 3.80 3.64
C LEU A 162 -3.30 2.96 2.62
N VAL A 163 -4.37 2.26 3.04
CA VAL A 163 -5.23 1.49 2.12
C VAL A 163 -5.90 2.42 1.11
N THR A 164 -6.43 3.57 1.54
CA THR A 164 -7.03 4.57 0.66
C THR A 164 -6.04 5.11 -0.35
N LEU A 165 -4.81 5.42 0.07
CA LEU A 165 -3.75 5.85 -0.84
C LEU A 165 -3.46 4.78 -1.89
N VAL A 166 -3.28 3.52 -1.48
CA VAL A 166 -3.02 2.43 -2.43
C VAL A 166 -4.17 2.25 -3.41
N LEU A 167 -5.42 2.30 -2.93
CA LEU A 167 -6.60 2.26 -3.81
C LEU A 167 -6.62 3.41 -4.80
N ALA A 168 -6.24 4.63 -4.39
CA ALA A 168 -6.16 5.78 -5.28
C ALA A 168 -5.08 5.59 -6.37
N VAL A 169 -3.91 5.03 -6.03
CA VAL A 169 -2.86 4.74 -7.01
C VAL A 169 -3.31 3.62 -7.97
N VAL A 170 -3.94 2.56 -7.46
CA VAL A 170 -4.52 1.48 -8.28
C VAL A 170 -5.59 2.03 -9.23
N ALA A 171 -6.46 2.91 -8.75
CA ALA A 171 -7.46 3.59 -9.58
C ALA A 171 -6.80 4.41 -10.71
N GLY A 172 -5.75 5.16 -10.37
CA GLY A 172 -4.97 5.92 -11.37
C GLY A 172 -4.44 5.02 -12.49
N TYR A 173 -3.97 3.82 -12.15
CA TYR A 173 -3.54 2.83 -13.12
C TYR A 173 -4.67 2.20 -13.94
N LEU A 174 -5.77 1.79 -13.28
CA LEU A 174 -6.91 1.14 -13.95
C LEU A 174 -7.63 2.08 -14.91
N PHE A 175 -7.72 3.37 -14.58
CA PHE A 175 -8.43 4.36 -15.38
C PHE A 175 -7.52 5.12 -16.35
N GLY A 176 -6.24 4.76 -16.47
CA GLY A 176 -5.27 5.47 -17.30
C GLY A 176 -5.03 6.92 -16.86
N ALA A 177 -5.37 7.26 -15.62
CA ALA A 177 -5.23 8.58 -15.03
C ALA A 177 -3.86 8.76 -14.33
N THR A 178 -2.85 8.00 -14.76
CA THR A 178 -1.47 8.09 -14.23
C THR A 178 -0.87 9.47 -14.45
N SER A 179 -1.31 10.19 -15.49
CA SER A 179 -0.90 11.58 -15.76
C SER A 179 -1.30 12.56 -14.65
N LEU A 180 -2.37 12.31 -13.89
CA LEU A 180 -2.77 13.14 -12.75
C LEU A 180 -1.74 13.08 -11.60
N PHE A 181 -0.94 12.02 -11.59
CA PHE A 181 -0.02 11.69 -10.51
C PHE A 181 1.44 11.66 -10.95
N GLN A 182 1.69 11.82 -12.25
CA GLN A 182 3.00 11.86 -12.85
C GLN A 182 3.64 13.22 -12.57
N GLN A 183 4.74 13.23 -11.80
CA GLN A 183 5.48 14.47 -11.56
C GLN A 183 6.35 14.83 -12.78
N ASN A 184 6.96 13.81 -13.39
CA ASN A 184 7.84 13.89 -14.56
C ASN A 184 7.80 12.55 -15.33
N ALA A 185 8.33 12.52 -16.56
CA ALA A 185 8.42 11.31 -17.37
C ALA A 185 9.05 10.12 -16.60
N ASP A 186 10.09 10.39 -15.82
CA ASP A 186 10.86 9.37 -15.08
C ASP A 186 10.39 9.15 -13.63
N ILE A 187 9.42 9.96 -13.18
CA ILE A 187 8.91 9.95 -11.80
C ILE A 187 7.44 9.54 -11.85
N LEU A 188 7.25 8.24 -12.03
CA LEU A 188 5.97 7.56 -11.93
C LEU A 188 6.12 6.36 -11.00
N THR A 189 5.13 6.11 -10.15
CA THR A 189 5.09 4.92 -9.30
C THR A 189 5.09 3.69 -10.20
N SER A 190 6.18 2.92 -10.29
CA SER A 190 6.26 1.80 -11.23
C SER A 190 5.25 0.67 -10.92
N PRO A 191 4.90 -0.20 -11.88
CA PRO A 191 4.01 -1.33 -11.63
C PRO A 191 4.50 -2.27 -10.52
N GLN A 192 5.81 -2.51 -10.44
CA GLN A 192 6.44 -3.32 -9.38
C GLN A 192 6.32 -2.64 -8.01
N THR A 193 6.48 -1.31 -7.98
CA THR A 193 6.28 -0.50 -6.78
C THR A 193 4.83 -0.58 -6.31
N LEU A 194 3.87 -0.43 -7.22
CA LEU A 194 2.45 -0.55 -6.92
C LEU A 194 2.09 -1.94 -6.38
N ALA A 195 2.63 -3.00 -7.00
CA ALA A 195 2.45 -4.36 -6.51
C ALA A 195 2.97 -4.50 -5.08
N CYS A 196 4.18 -4.01 -4.79
CA CYS A 196 4.74 -4.03 -3.43
C CYS A 196 3.88 -3.23 -2.43
N MET A 197 3.36 -2.06 -2.83
CA MET A 197 2.46 -1.27 -1.99
C MET A 197 1.18 -2.04 -1.64
N VAL A 198 0.55 -2.70 -2.61
CA VAL A 198 -0.64 -3.53 -2.39
C VAL A 198 -0.31 -4.69 -1.43
N LEU A 199 0.80 -5.38 -1.64
CA LEU A 199 1.24 -6.50 -0.79
C LEU A 199 1.51 -6.05 0.66
N LEU A 200 2.22 -4.93 0.85
CA LEU A 200 2.52 -4.38 2.17
C LEU A 200 1.28 -3.81 2.87
N ALA A 201 0.42 -3.08 2.14
CA ALA A 201 -0.84 -2.57 2.67
C ALA A 201 -1.76 -3.69 3.16
N THR A 202 -1.87 -4.76 2.35
CA THR A 202 -2.67 -5.94 2.71
C THR A 202 -2.07 -6.65 3.93
N SER A 203 -0.74 -6.78 3.99
CA SER A 203 -0.04 -7.37 5.13
C SER A 203 -0.27 -6.56 6.42
N LEU A 204 -0.27 -5.24 6.32
CA LEU A 204 -0.57 -4.35 7.44
C LEU A 204 -2.03 -4.50 7.88
N LEU A 205 -2.98 -4.53 6.93
CA LEU A 205 -4.40 -4.75 7.22
C LEU A 205 -4.62 -6.08 7.95
N ILE A 206 -3.95 -7.16 7.52
CA ILE A 206 -4.00 -8.45 8.20
C ILE A 206 -3.50 -8.36 9.64
N THR A 207 -2.40 -7.64 9.86
CA THR A 207 -1.88 -7.38 11.22
C THR A 207 -2.93 -6.69 12.08
N ARG A 208 -3.65 -5.71 11.53
CA ARG A 208 -4.71 -4.98 12.24
C ARG A 208 -5.96 -5.81 12.48
N MET A 209 -6.29 -6.77 11.62
CA MET A 209 -7.36 -7.75 11.87
C MET A 209 -7.08 -8.63 13.10
N HIS A 210 -5.82 -8.79 13.51
CA HIS A 210 -5.48 -9.56 14.70
C HIS A 210 -5.59 -8.75 16.01
N GLN A 211 -5.39 -7.43 15.96
CA GLN A 211 -5.10 -6.61 17.16
C GLN A 211 -5.91 -5.31 17.30
N GLY A 212 -6.72 -4.92 16.31
CA GLY A 212 -7.42 -3.62 16.29
C GLY A 212 -8.94 -3.72 16.11
N TYR A 213 -9.59 -2.59 15.83
CA TYR A 213 -11.02 -2.53 15.51
C TYR A 213 -11.39 -3.37 14.27
N PHE A 214 -10.42 -3.63 13.39
CA PHE A 214 -10.59 -4.55 12.27
C PHE A 214 -10.73 -6.02 12.69
N SER A 215 -10.61 -6.36 13.98
CA SER A 215 -10.88 -7.70 14.53
C SER A 215 -12.30 -8.18 14.27
N ILE A 216 -13.26 -7.27 14.04
CA ILE A 216 -14.61 -7.61 13.60
C ILE A 216 -14.58 -8.41 12.29
N LEU A 217 -13.61 -8.16 11.38
CA LEU A 217 -13.46 -8.90 10.14
C LEU A 217 -12.96 -10.34 10.35
N ALA A 218 -12.28 -10.62 11.47
CA ALA A 218 -11.76 -11.94 11.83
C ALA A 218 -12.67 -12.73 12.79
N GLY A 219 -13.76 -12.11 13.25
CA GLY A 219 -14.73 -12.69 14.18
C GLY A 219 -15.54 -13.88 13.63
N ILE A 220 -16.20 -14.61 14.54
CA ILE A 220 -17.13 -15.70 14.18
C ILE A 220 -18.56 -15.18 14.00
N GLY A 221 -18.89 -14.01 14.57
CA GLY A 221 -20.25 -13.46 14.60
C GLY A 221 -20.86 -13.15 13.24
N ILE A 222 -22.20 -13.00 13.20
CA ILE A 222 -22.97 -12.66 11.99
C ILE A 222 -22.48 -11.34 11.39
N GLY A 223 -22.23 -10.33 12.21
CA GLY A 223 -21.65 -9.05 11.76
C GLY A 223 -20.29 -9.20 11.08
N SER A 224 -19.47 -10.18 11.50
CA SER A 224 -18.21 -10.49 10.83
C SER A 224 -18.41 -11.16 9.46
N LYS A 225 -19.39 -12.07 9.35
CA LYS A 225 -19.73 -12.70 8.07
C LYS A 225 -20.24 -11.66 7.07
N ILE A 226 -21.15 -10.79 7.52
CA ILE A 226 -21.67 -9.68 6.71
C ILE A 226 -20.54 -8.75 6.30
N SER A 227 -19.73 -8.27 7.26
CA SER A 227 -18.62 -7.34 6.97
C SER A 227 -17.60 -7.91 5.98
N ARG A 228 -17.31 -9.22 6.01
CA ARG A 228 -16.41 -9.88 5.06
C ARG A 228 -16.93 -9.95 3.63
N VAL A 229 -18.25 -9.84 3.44
CA VAL A 229 -18.87 -9.78 2.12
C VAL A 229 -19.08 -8.33 1.71
N THR A 230 -19.65 -7.52 2.60
CA THR A 230 -19.99 -6.13 2.34
C THR A 230 -18.77 -5.27 2.11
N LEU A 231 -17.68 -5.40 2.90
CA LEU A 231 -16.52 -4.52 2.77
C LEU A 231 -15.77 -4.68 1.43
N PRO A 232 -15.43 -5.91 0.96
CA PRO A 232 -14.86 -6.07 -0.38
C PRO A 232 -15.81 -5.63 -1.49
N LEU A 233 -17.12 -5.81 -1.30
CA LEU A 233 -18.13 -5.33 -2.25
C LEU A 233 -18.17 -3.81 -2.31
N MET A 234 -18.21 -3.11 -1.16
CA MET A 234 -18.23 -1.65 -1.10
C MET A 234 -16.97 -1.01 -1.71
N ILE A 235 -15.82 -1.69 -1.61
CA ILE A 235 -14.58 -1.22 -2.24
C ILE A 235 -14.56 -1.55 -3.73
N SER A 236 -14.96 -2.76 -4.14
CA SER A 236 -14.84 -3.19 -5.55
C SER A 236 -15.91 -2.59 -6.47
N LEU A 237 -17.12 -2.38 -5.95
CA LEU A 237 -18.27 -1.91 -6.70
C LEU A 237 -18.09 -0.52 -7.33
N PRO A 238 -17.58 0.53 -6.64
CA PRO A 238 -17.30 1.81 -7.30
C PRO A 238 -16.24 1.66 -8.39
N PHE A 239 -15.22 0.82 -8.19
CA PHE A 239 -14.21 0.55 -9.22
C PHE A 239 -14.82 -0.12 -10.45
N LEU A 240 -15.71 -1.11 -10.28
CA LEU A 240 -16.39 -1.77 -11.38
C LEU A 240 -17.31 -0.82 -12.15
N ILE A 241 -18.09 0.01 -11.43
CA ILE A 241 -19.00 0.99 -12.04
C ILE A 241 -18.21 2.01 -12.86
N ILE A 242 -17.15 2.57 -12.30
CA ILE A 242 -16.30 3.56 -12.99
C ILE A 242 -15.52 2.90 -14.14
N SER A 243 -15.05 1.65 -13.99
CA SER A 243 -14.39 0.94 -15.10
C SER A 243 -15.34 0.76 -16.28
N CYS A 244 -16.59 0.37 -16.01
CA CYS A 244 -17.63 0.27 -17.03
C CYS A 244 -17.93 1.64 -17.66
N SER A 245 -17.95 2.71 -16.87
CA SER A 245 -18.20 4.08 -17.34
C SER A 245 -17.16 4.61 -18.30
N VAL A 246 -15.89 4.26 -18.09
CA VAL A 246 -14.77 4.70 -18.92
C VAL A 246 -14.72 3.89 -20.22
N TRP A 247 -15.10 2.61 -20.17
CA TRP A 247 -15.02 1.69 -21.32
C TRP A 247 -16.18 1.86 -22.32
N LEU A 248 -17.40 2.18 -21.85
CA LEU A 248 -18.58 2.37 -22.71
C LEU A 248 -18.44 3.51 -23.75
N PRO A 249 -17.97 4.72 -23.39
CA PRO A 249 -17.81 5.83 -24.32
C PRO A 249 -16.76 5.54 -25.41
N GLN A 250 -15.68 4.84 -25.06
CA GLN A 250 -14.64 4.46 -26.02
C GLN A 250 -15.14 3.46 -27.07
N SER A 251 -16.12 2.62 -26.72
CA SER A 251 -16.65 1.58 -27.61
C SER A 251 -17.90 2.01 -28.40
N GLN A 252 -18.68 2.98 -27.91
CA GLN A 252 -19.99 3.33 -28.49
C GLN A 252 -20.20 4.82 -28.83
N GLY A 253 -19.21 5.69 -28.67
CA GLY A 253 -19.33 7.12 -29.05
C GLY A 253 -20.31 7.91 -28.16
N ILE A 254 -20.58 7.43 -26.95
CA ILE A 254 -21.49 8.05 -25.98
C ILE A 254 -20.85 9.33 -25.43
N SER A 255 -21.65 10.40 -25.29
CA SER A 255 -21.14 11.66 -24.72
C SER A 255 -20.65 11.47 -23.26
N PRO A 256 -19.51 12.07 -22.87
CA PRO A 256 -18.92 11.89 -21.55
C PRO A 256 -19.82 12.38 -20.41
N ALA A 257 -20.67 13.39 -20.66
CA ALA A 257 -21.64 13.88 -19.69
C ALA A 257 -22.66 12.79 -19.31
N LEU A 258 -23.21 12.07 -20.29
CA LEU A 258 -24.16 10.97 -20.05
C LEU A 258 -23.52 9.80 -19.30
N ALA A 259 -22.27 9.45 -19.64
CA ALA A 259 -21.53 8.40 -18.95
C ALA A 259 -21.30 8.74 -17.46
N SER A 260 -20.91 9.97 -17.16
CA SER A 260 -20.75 10.44 -15.77
C SER A 260 -22.07 10.49 -15.00
N ALA A 261 -23.16 10.91 -15.63
CA ALA A 261 -24.49 10.96 -15.01
C ALA A 261 -25.01 9.56 -14.65
N VAL A 262 -24.97 8.62 -15.60
CA VAL A 262 -25.41 7.23 -15.38
C VAL A 262 -24.60 6.57 -14.26
N THR A 263 -23.30 6.82 -14.20
CA THR A 263 -22.45 6.15 -13.22
C THR A 263 -22.50 6.76 -11.83
N SER A 264 -22.75 8.07 -11.71
CA SER A 264 -23.13 8.68 -10.44
C SER A 264 -24.47 8.12 -9.92
N ALA A 265 -25.47 7.93 -10.79
CA ALA A 265 -26.76 7.37 -10.40
C ALA A 265 -26.68 5.88 -9.99
N VAL A 266 -25.94 5.05 -10.73
CA VAL A 266 -25.75 3.63 -10.40
C VAL A 266 -24.94 3.48 -9.12
N SER A 267 -23.88 4.27 -8.92
CA SER A 267 -23.10 4.23 -7.67
C SER A 267 -23.93 4.65 -6.46
N ALA A 268 -24.71 5.74 -6.57
CA ALA A 268 -25.63 6.16 -5.51
C ALA A 268 -26.70 5.09 -5.21
N GLY A 269 -27.30 4.48 -6.24
CA GLY A 269 -28.28 3.41 -6.09
C GLY A 269 -27.71 2.17 -5.41
N CYS A 270 -26.50 1.74 -5.77
CA CYS A 270 -25.84 0.62 -5.12
C CYS A 270 -25.48 0.93 -3.66
N LEU A 271 -25.00 2.14 -3.36
CA LEU A 271 -24.75 2.58 -1.97
C LEU A 271 -26.03 2.58 -1.14
N PHE A 272 -27.16 3.02 -1.73
CA PHE A 272 -28.47 3.02 -1.08
C PHE A 272 -28.97 1.60 -0.79
N VAL A 273 -28.86 0.68 -1.76
CA VAL A 273 -29.24 -0.74 -1.56
C VAL A 273 -28.35 -1.42 -0.51
N LEU A 274 -27.09 -1.02 -0.38
CA LEU A 274 -26.18 -1.55 0.64
C LEU A 274 -26.43 -0.99 2.05
N LEU A 275 -27.13 0.13 2.16
CA LEU A 275 -27.51 0.76 3.43
C LEU A 275 -28.80 0.18 4.03
N ILE A 276 -29.62 -0.51 3.22
CA ILE A 276 -30.90 -1.13 3.61
C ILE A 276 -30.67 -2.60 3.94
#